data_AF-A0A485WGB2-F1
#
_entry.id   AF-A0A485WGB2-F1
#
_cell.length_a   1.000
_cell.length_b   1.000
_cell.length_c   1.000
_cell.angle_alpha   90.00
_cell.angle_beta   90.00
_cell.angle_gamma   90.00
#
_symmetry.space_group_name_H-M   'P 1'
#
loop_
_entity.id
_entity.type
_entity.pdbx_description
1 polymer ?
#
loop_
_entity_poly.entity_id
_entity_poly.type
_entity_poly.pdbx_seq_one_letter_code
_entity_poly.pdbx_strand_id
1 'polypeptide(L)'
;MHWLVRLRLAWRQITTGFPSRARLAARDALATALACLLAWLLAVWLLGHEHPTFAIVSAVVCLAPGVPSHLKQARNLVIGCTFGIVMGELMWQLPDTHPLVRMSIGMFFAILLGAAIGPAPVVPIQAGVSVALVLAMGPESAGGTRLVDVLLGASVGLLFSQVLFTSNPFSDIGRSTSDFLRQIGNGLDRMLRACEVQSSKGAEAALSQLSEAQAALAALRAAVAEAQVSKRWSLRGRLNAGRLATVTQRYDRHAIRVYATSLLLAESLSRAMSHTHTPPPTVVMTYCQWLSDSCMVLARQSAVVALKESDPQACMGTPPQSTADQRHELPPEWLTVEDNARQLEHAY
;
A
#
# COMPACT_ATOMS: atom_id res chain seq x y z
N MET A 1 22.68 -35.80 9.69
CA MET A 1 21.57 -35.34 10.55
C MET A 1 21.12 -33.88 10.32
N HIS A 2 21.93 -32.98 9.72
CA HIS A 2 21.54 -31.57 9.49
C HIS A 2 20.42 -31.33 8.43
N TRP A 3 20.27 -32.22 7.44
CA TRP A 3 19.27 -32.07 6.37
C TRP A 3 17.82 -32.24 6.85
N LEU A 4 17.57 -33.20 7.76
CA LEU A 4 16.24 -33.46 8.33
C LEU A 4 15.76 -32.31 9.24
N VAL A 5 16.68 -31.58 9.88
CA VAL A 5 16.35 -30.42 10.72
C VAL A 5 15.96 -29.22 9.86
N ARG A 6 16.64 -28.97 8.73
CA ARG A 6 16.26 -27.91 7.77
C ARG A 6 14.90 -28.17 7.11
N LEU A 7 14.60 -29.43 6.77
CA LEU A 7 13.29 -29.83 6.25
C LEU A 7 12.17 -29.66 7.28
N ARG A 8 12.41 -30.01 8.55
CA ARG A 8 11.45 -29.79 9.64
C ARG A 8 11.22 -28.31 9.94
N LEU A 9 12.23 -27.46 9.83
CA LEU A 9 12.10 -26.00 10.03
C LEU A 9 11.37 -25.32 8.86
N ALA A 10 11.66 -25.72 7.61
CA ALA A 10 10.93 -25.26 6.43
C ALA A 10 9.45 -25.72 6.47
N TRP A 11 9.19 -26.95 6.89
CA TRP A 11 7.84 -27.49 7.04
C TRP A 11 7.05 -26.83 8.19
N ARG A 12 7.72 -26.48 9.30
CA ARG A 12 7.13 -25.65 10.37
C ARG A 12 6.81 -24.23 9.90
N GLN A 13 7.69 -23.58 9.13
CA GLN A 13 7.42 -22.25 8.58
C GLN A 13 6.24 -22.23 7.60
N ILE A 14 6.09 -23.28 6.77
CA ILE A 14 4.95 -23.45 5.87
C ILE A 14 3.64 -23.67 6.64
N THR A 15 3.67 -24.46 7.72
CA THR A 15 2.46 -24.80 8.50
C THR A 15 2.03 -23.71 9.49
N THR A 16 2.95 -22.90 10.02
CA THR A 16 2.59 -21.80 10.95
C THR A 16 2.14 -20.52 10.24
N GLY A 17 2.46 -20.34 8.95
CA GLY A 17 2.01 -19.19 8.13
C GLY A 17 0.72 -19.44 7.33
N PHE A 18 0.35 -20.70 7.12
CA PHE A 18 -0.84 -21.10 6.38
C PHE A 18 -2.18 -20.65 7.01
N PRO A 19 -2.42 -20.82 8.33
CA PRO A 19 -3.72 -20.50 8.92
C PRO A 19 -4.04 -19.00 8.97
N SER A 20 -3.03 -18.12 9.07
CA SER A 20 -3.24 -16.66 9.09
C SER A 20 -3.48 -16.09 7.69
N ARG A 21 -2.74 -16.56 6.68
CA ARG A 21 -2.95 -16.18 5.27
C ARG A 21 -4.25 -16.73 4.71
N ALA A 22 -4.60 -17.98 5.07
CA ALA A 22 -5.86 -18.60 4.66
C ALA A 22 -7.09 -17.86 5.23
N ARG A 23 -7.02 -17.35 6.47
CA ARG A 23 -8.16 -16.66 7.07
C ARG A 23 -8.47 -15.31 6.42
N LEU A 24 -7.45 -14.55 6.02
CA LEU A 24 -7.65 -13.33 5.24
C LEU A 24 -8.12 -13.66 3.81
N ALA A 25 -7.50 -14.64 3.16
CA ALA A 25 -7.89 -15.07 1.81
C ALA A 25 -9.31 -15.65 1.76
N ALA A 26 -9.80 -16.27 2.85
CA ALA A 26 -11.14 -16.84 2.92
C ALA A 26 -12.25 -15.78 2.82
N ARG A 27 -12.04 -14.59 3.41
CA ARG A 27 -13.01 -13.50 3.30
C ARG A 27 -13.11 -13.00 1.87
N ASP A 28 -11.97 -12.81 1.22
CA ASP A 28 -11.88 -12.33 -0.16
C ASP A 28 -12.48 -13.35 -1.12
N ALA A 29 -12.16 -14.64 -0.94
CA ALA A 29 -12.72 -15.74 -1.71
C ALA A 29 -14.24 -15.85 -1.56
N LEU A 30 -14.76 -15.74 -0.33
CA LEU A 30 -16.20 -15.78 -0.07
C LEU A 30 -16.92 -14.62 -0.76
N ALA A 31 -16.37 -13.42 -0.68
CA ALA A 31 -16.97 -12.26 -1.32
C ALA A 31 -16.94 -12.35 -2.84
N THR A 32 -15.84 -12.83 -3.42
CA THR A 32 -15.76 -13.08 -4.86
C THR A 32 -16.79 -14.12 -5.28
N ALA A 33 -16.95 -15.21 -4.52
CA ALA A 33 -17.97 -16.22 -4.79
C ALA A 33 -19.39 -15.63 -4.74
N LEU A 34 -19.69 -14.80 -3.74
CA LEU A 34 -20.99 -14.10 -3.63
C LEU A 34 -21.21 -13.09 -4.77
N ALA A 35 -20.16 -12.39 -5.19
CA ALA A 35 -20.22 -11.47 -6.33
C ALA A 35 -20.52 -12.22 -7.64
N CYS A 36 -19.89 -13.38 -7.85
CA CYS A 36 -20.16 -14.23 -9.01
C CYS A 36 -21.60 -14.74 -9.02
N LEU A 37 -22.08 -15.21 -7.86
CA LEU A 37 -23.46 -15.64 -7.69
C LEU A 37 -24.43 -14.51 -8.02
N LEU A 38 -24.18 -13.30 -7.48
CA LEU A 38 -25.04 -12.15 -7.74
C LEU A 38 -24.99 -11.72 -9.21
N ALA A 39 -23.80 -11.70 -9.84
CA ALA A 39 -23.66 -11.34 -11.25
C ALA A 39 -24.44 -12.31 -12.15
N TRP A 40 -24.37 -13.61 -11.88
CA TRP A 40 -25.16 -14.61 -12.60
C TRP A 40 -26.66 -14.40 -12.40
N LEU A 41 -27.11 -14.27 -11.14
CA LEU A 41 -28.53 -14.08 -10.84
C LEU A 41 -29.09 -12.82 -11.50
N LEU A 42 -28.36 -11.71 -11.47
CA LEU A 42 -28.76 -10.47 -12.13
C LEU A 42 -28.80 -10.62 -13.65
N ALA A 43 -27.84 -11.33 -14.25
CA ALA A 43 -27.84 -11.55 -15.69
C ALA A 43 -29.04 -12.41 -16.15
N VAL A 44 -29.37 -13.47 -15.39
CA VAL A 44 -30.53 -14.31 -15.67
C VAL A 44 -31.83 -13.54 -15.46
N TRP A 45 -32.00 -12.89 -14.31
CA TRP A 45 -33.28 -12.26 -13.93
C TRP A 45 -33.55 -10.94 -14.67
N LEU A 46 -32.54 -10.11 -14.86
CA LEU A 46 -32.71 -8.77 -15.43
C LEU A 46 -32.56 -8.76 -16.95
N LEU A 47 -31.69 -9.62 -17.50
CA LEU A 47 -31.37 -9.64 -18.93
C LEU A 47 -31.92 -10.88 -19.66
N GLY A 48 -32.42 -11.88 -18.92
CA GLY A 48 -32.97 -13.10 -19.52
C GLY A 48 -31.93 -14.01 -20.16
N HIS A 49 -30.64 -13.85 -19.81
CA HIS A 49 -29.56 -14.65 -20.39
C HIS A 49 -29.51 -16.05 -19.76
N GLU A 50 -29.53 -17.12 -20.57
CA GLU A 50 -29.54 -18.50 -20.06
C GLU A 50 -28.19 -18.93 -19.45
N HIS A 51 -27.08 -18.50 -20.06
CA HIS A 51 -25.72 -18.91 -19.66
C HIS A 51 -24.72 -17.74 -19.58
N PRO A 52 -24.88 -16.80 -18.62
CA PRO A 52 -24.10 -15.56 -18.51
C PRO A 52 -22.70 -15.77 -17.92
N THR A 53 -21.87 -16.55 -18.60
CA THR A 53 -20.54 -16.94 -18.12
C THR A 53 -19.57 -15.76 -18.06
N PHE A 54 -19.72 -14.80 -19.00
CA PHE A 54 -18.93 -13.57 -19.02
C PHE A 54 -19.17 -12.69 -17.79
N ALA A 55 -20.37 -12.72 -17.22
CA ALA A 55 -20.69 -11.98 -15.99
C ALA A 55 -19.94 -12.56 -14.78
N ILE A 56 -19.88 -13.90 -14.68
CA ILE A 56 -19.09 -14.58 -13.63
C ILE A 56 -17.60 -14.26 -13.79
N VAL A 57 -17.03 -14.51 -14.98
CA VAL A 57 -15.59 -14.32 -15.21
C VAL A 57 -15.20 -12.87 -14.93
N SER A 58 -16.03 -11.91 -15.35
CA SER A 58 -15.77 -10.50 -15.13
C SER A 58 -15.83 -10.12 -13.65
N ALA A 59 -16.78 -10.67 -12.88
CA ALA A 59 -16.84 -10.45 -11.43
C ALA A 59 -15.60 -11.01 -10.72
N VAL A 60 -15.16 -12.24 -11.05
CA VAL A 60 -13.95 -12.85 -10.47
C VAL A 60 -12.71 -12.00 -10.76
N VAL A 61 -12.49 -11.65 -12.03
CA VAL A 61 -11.27 -10.96 -12.46
C VAL A 61 -11.22 -9.53 -11.95
N CYS A 62 -12.39 -8.90 -11.80
CA CYS A 62 -12.52 -7.58 -11.18
C CYS A 62 -12.13 -7.63 -9.68
N LEU A 63 -12.49 -8.69 -8.96
CA LEU A 63 -12.21 -8.89 -7.52
C LEU A 63 -10.92 -9.68 -7.24
N ALA A 64 -10.07 -9.88 -8.25
CA ALA A 64 -8.84 -10.63 -8.09
C ALA A 64 -7.97 -10.05 -6.94
N PRO A 65 -7.43 -10.89 -6.04
CA PRO A 65 -6.64 -10.42 -4.91
C PRO A 65 -5.31 -9.82 -5.38
N GLY A 66 -4.77 -8.87 -4.61
CA GLY A 66 -3.47 -8.24 -4.89
C GLY A 66 -3.50 -7.18 -5.99
N VAL A 67 -4.68 -6.78 -6.45
CA VAL A 67 -4.86 -5.72 -7.44
C VAL A 67 -4.87 -4.36 -6.74
N PRO A 68 -4.00 -3.40 -7.14
CA PRO A 68 -3.89 -2.10 -6.47
C PRO A 68 -5.14 -1.21 -6.68
N SER A 69 -5.86 -1.39 -7.78
CA SER A 69 -7.11 -0.66 -8.03
C SER A 69 -8.08 -1.53 -8.82
N HIS A 70 -9.13 -1.98 -8.14
CA HIS A 70 -10.23 -2.74 -8.76
C HIS A 70 -10.93 -1.94 -9.87
N LEU A 71 -10.97 -0.60 -9.79
CA LEU A 71 -11.52 0.25 -10.86
C LEU A 71 -10.68 0.23 -12.13
N LYS A 72 -9.35 0.39 -12.00
CA LYS A 72 -8.44 0.28 -13.16
C LYS A 72 -8.48 -1.13 -13.74
N GLN A 73 -8.52 -2.14 -12.86
CA GLN A 73 -8.65 -3.54 -13.25
C GLN A 73 -9.94 -3.82 -14.01
N ALA A 74 -11.10 -3.35 -13.51
CA ALA A 74 -12.39 -3.49 -14.19
C ALA A 74 -12.37 -2.84 -15.57
N ARG A 75 -11.85 -1.62 -15.68
CA ARG A 75 -11.72 -0.93 -16.97
C ARG A 75 -10.84 -1.73 -17.95
N ASN A 76 -9.68 -2.19 -17.49
CA ASN A 76 -8.74 -2.93 -18.33
C ASN A 76 -9.30 -4.31 -18.73
N LEU A 77 -10.02 -4.97 -17.81
CA LEU A 77 -10.79 -6.19 -18.07
C LEU A 77 -11.83 -5.96 -19.17
N VAL A 78 -12.67 -4.94 -19.05
CA VAL A 78 -13.70 -4.61 -20.06
C VAL A 78 -13.07 -4.38 -21.44
N ILE A 79 -11.96 -3.63 -21.49
CA ILE A 79 -11.20 -3.41 -22.73
C ILE A 79 -10.72 -4.75 -23.31
N GLY A 80 -10.06 -5.59 -22.51
CA GLY A 80 -9.56 -6.89 -22.96
C GLY A 80 -10.68 -7.80 -23.46
N CYS A 81 -11.77 -7.93 -22.70
CA CYS A 81 -12.94 -8.70 -23.11
C CYS A 81 -13.57 -8.17 -24.40
N THR A 82 -13.63 -6.85 -24.58
CA THR A 82 -14.17 -6.25 -25.82
C THR A 82 -13.37 -6.72 -27.04
N PHE A 83 -12.03 -6.64 -26.99
CA PHE A 83 -11.20 -7.13 -28.10
C PHE A 83 -11.35 -8.61 -28.33
N GLY A 84 -11.37 -9.41 -27.27
CA GLY A 84 -11.50 -10.85 -27.42
C GLY A 84 -12.88 -11.29 -27.92
N ILE A 85 -13.97 -10.62 -27.51
CA ILE A 85 -15.31 -10.87 -28.03
C ILE A 85 -15.38 -10.50 -29.51
N VAL A 86 -14.95 -9.29 -29.88
CA VAL A 86 -14.95 -8.86 -31.29
C VAL A 86 -14.12 -9.80 -32.14
N MET A 87 -12.94 -10.20 -31.67
CA MET A 87 -12.08 -11.15 -32.40
C MET A 87 -12.74 -12.52 -32.50
N GLY A 88 -13.35 -13.03 -31.42
CA GLY A 88 -14.07 -14.30 -31.43
C GLY A 88 -15.24 -14.32 -32.42
N GLU A 89 -16.00 -13.22 -32.51
CA GLU A 89 -17.07 -13.04 -33.50
C GLU A 89 -16.52 -13.00 -34.94
N LEU A 90 -15.41 -12.31 -35.17
CA LEU A 90 -14.75 -12.29 -36.48
C LEU A 90 -14.27 -13.69 -36.88
N MET A 91 -13.79 -14.49 -35.92
CA MET A 91 -13.36 -15.85 -36.19
C MET A 91 -14.51 -16.74 -36.68
N TRP A 92 -15.76 -16.51 -36.26
CA TRP A 92 -16.91 -17.27 -36.78
C TRP A 92 -17.19 -17.05 -38.27
N GLN A 93 -16.66 -15.98 -38.88
CA GLN A 93 -16.76 -15.76 -40.33
C GLN A 93 -15.81 -16.65 -41.13
N LEU A 94 -14.83 -17.29 -40.48
CA LEU A 94 -13.91 -18.21 -41.12
C LEU A 94 -14.53 -19.61 -41.23
N PRO A 95 -14.17 -20.39 -42.28
CA PRO A 95 -14.60 -21.77 -42.43
C PRO A 95 -14.23 -22.64 -41.21
N ASP A 96 -15.13 -23.55 -40.82
CA ASP A 96 -14.98 -24.40 -39.62
C ASP A 96 -14.04 -25.61 -39.83
N THR A 97 -13.19 -25.58 -40.86
CA THR A 97 -12.35 -26.71 -41.29
C THR A 97 -11.33 -27.13 -40.22
N HIS A 98 -10.84 -26.17 -39.42
CA HIS A 98 -9.83 -26.40 -38.37
C HIS A 98 -10.10 -25.55 -37.12
N PRO A 99 -10.96 -26.01 -36.18
CA PRO A 99 -11.41 -25.20 -35.04
C PRO A 99 -10.26 -24.79 -34.10
N LEU A 100 -9.27 -25.66 -33.88
CA LEU A 100 -8.09 -25.35 -33.04
C LEU A 100 -7.17 -24.30 -33.68
N VAL A 101 -7.03 -24.33 -35.01
CA VAL A 101 -6.23 -23.36 -35.75
C VAL A 101 -6.91 -22.00 -35.71
N ARG A 102 -8.22 -21.95 -35.97
CA ARG A 102 -9.04 -20.75 -35.84
C ARG A 102 -8.92 -20.13 -34.45
N MET A 103 -9.04 -20.95 -33.39
CA MET A 103 -8.91 -20.50 -32.01
C MET A 103 -7.51 -19.95 -31.73
N SER A 104 -6.46 -20.65 -32.15
CA SER A 104 -5.07 -20.23 -31.95
C SER A 104 -4.77 -18.89 -32.64
N ILE A 105 -5.23 -18.73 -33.88
CA ILE A 105 -5.08 -17.50 -34.66
C ILE A 105 -5.83 -16.34 -33.99
N GLY A 106 -7.10 -16.54 -33.63
CA GLY A 106 -7.90 -15.52 -32.95
C GLY A 106 -7.29 -15.10 -31.62
N MET A 107 -6.84 -16.05 -30.81
CA MET A 107 -6.17 -15.77 -29.54
C MET A 107 -4.86 -15.00 -29.75
N PHE A 108 -4.04 -15.40 -30.73
CA PHE A 108 -2.79 -14.71 -31.04
C PHE A 108 -3.04 -13.23 -31.34
N PHE A 109 -3.96 -12.92 -32.26
CA PHE A 109 -4.27 -11.54 -32.61
C PHE A 109 -4.92 -10.75 -31.47
N ALA A 110 -5.84 -11.36 -30.72
CA ALA A 110 -6.47 -10.71 -29.57
C ALA A 110 -5.46 -10.37 -28.47
N ILE A 111 -4.56 -11.30 -28.13
CA ILE A 111 -3.48 -11.09 -27.15
C ILE A 111 -2.52 -10.02 -27.63
N LEU A 112 -2.11 -10.06 -28.90
CA LEU A 112 -1.19 -9.08 -29.49
C LEU A 112 -1.79 -7.67 -29.44
N LEU A 113 -3.05 -7.52 -29.84
CA LEU A 113 -3.77 -6.24 -29.75
C LEU A 113 -3.93 -5.77 -28.31
N GLY A 114 -4.30 -6.67 -27.39
CA GLY A 114 -4.42 -6.35 -25.97
C GLY A 114 -3.09 -5.89 -25.33
N ALA A 115 -1.98 -6.51 -25.73
CA ALA A 115 -0.64 -6.16 -25.25
C ALA A 115 -0.16 -4.80 -25.78
N ALA A 116 -0.60 -4.41 -26.99
CA ALA A 116 -0.22 -3.13 -27.60
C ALA A 116 -0.84 -1.91 -26.90
N ILE A 117 -1.94 -2.07 -26.16
CA ILE A 117 -2.71 -0.95 -25.58
C ILE A 117 -2.11 -0.43 -24.27
N GLY A 118 -1.42 -1.28 -23.51
CA GLY A 118 -0.80 -0.82 -22.27
C GLY A 118 -0.17 -1.91 -21.41
N PRO A 119 0.48 -1.50 -20.30
CA PRO A 119 1.28 -2.38 -19.47
C PRO A 119 0.46 -3.30 -18.56
N ALA A 120 -0.87 -3.19 -18.55
CA ALA A 120 -1.73 -3.92 -17.64
C ALA A 120 -1.90 -5.38 -18.11
N PRO A 121 -1.39 -6.39 -17.37
CA PRO A 121 -1.40 -7.78 -17.84
C PRO A 121 -2.80 -8.36 -18.07
N VAL A 122 -3.81 -7.83 -17.37
CA VAL A 122 -5.20 -8.28 -17.50
C VAL A 122 -5.78 -8.08 -18.90
N VAL A 123 -5.35 -7.04 -19.64
CA VAL A 123 -5.89 -6.74 -20.99
C VAL A 123 -5.59 -7.87 -21.98
N PRO A 124 -4.32 -8.24 -22.25
CA PRO A 124 -4.01 -9.33 -23.16
C PRO A 124 -4.54 -10.69 -22.68
N ILE A 125 -4.48 -10.95 -21.36
CA ILE A 125 -5.00 -12.21 -20.78
C ILE A 125 -6.50 -12.35 -21.11
N GLN A 126 -7.29 -11.32 -20.84
CA GLN A 126 -8.73 -11.36 -21.05
C GLN A 126 -9.12 -11.32 -22.52
N ALA A 127 -8.34 -10.67 -23.36
CA ALA A 127 -8.53 -10.74 -24.80
C ALA A 127 -8.42 -12.18 -25.31
N GLY A 128 -7.35 -12.90 -24.94
CA GLY A 128 -7.18 -14.31 -25.31
C GLY A 128 -8.26 -15.24 -24.72
N VAL A 129 -8.55 -15.11 -23.42
CA VAL A 129 -9.57 -15.92 -22.74
C VAL A 129 -10.96 -15.69 -23.33
N SER A 130 -11.30 -14.45 -23.71
CA SER A 130 -12.61 -14.13 -24.27
C SER A 130 -12.80 -14.73 -25.67
N VAL A 131 -11.74 -14.79 -26.51
CA VAL A 131 -11.79 -15.53 -27.79
C VAL A 131 -12.08 -17.00 -27.54
N ALA A 132 -11.37 -17.60 -26.59
CA ALA A 132 -11.55 -19.01 -26.24
C ALA A 132 -12.98 -19.29 -25.78
N LEU A 133 -13.54 -18.45 -24.91
CA LEU A 133 -14.91 -18.58 -24.41
C LEU A 133 -15.95 -18.41 -25.52
N VAL A 134 -15.80 -17.39 -26.38
CA VAL A 134 -16.72 -17.14 -27.50
C VAL A 134 -16.77 -18.31 -28.49
N LEU A 135 -15.60 -18.87 -28.83
CA LEU A 135 -15.54 -20.00 -29.74
C LEU A 135 -16.04 -21.30 -29.08
N ALA A 136 -15.79 -21.49 -27.78
CA ALA A 136 -16.26 -22.66 -27.05
C ALA A 136 -17.79 -22.68 -26.84
N MET A 137 -18.41 -21.51 -26.71
CA MET A 137 -19.86 -21.37 -26.46
C MET A 137 -20.71 -21.40 -27.73
N GLY A 138 -20.10 -21.39 -28.91
CA GLY A 138 -20.84 -21.37 -30.17
C GLY A 138 -21.39 -19.98 -30.54
N PRO A 139 -22.00 -19.84 -31.73
CA PRO A 139 -22.51 -18.57 -32.23
C PRO A 139 -23.90 -18.18 -31.69
N GLU A 140 -24.54 -19.00 -30.86
CA GLU A 140 -25.93 -18.83 -30.44
C GLU A 140 -26.18 -17.58 -29.59
N SER A 141 -25.16 -17.07 -28.90
CA SER A 141 -25.20 -15.78 -28.21
C SER A 141 -24.51 -14.71 -29.04
N ALA A 142 -25.25 -13.65 -29.37
CA ALA A 142 -24.69 -12.49 -30.06
C ALA A 142 -23.59 -11.81 -29.22
N GLY A 143 -22.48 -11.40 -29.83
CA GLY A 143 -21.39 -10.72 -29.13
C GLY A 143 -21.80 -9.51 -28.28
N GLY A 144 -22.91 -8.84 -28.64
CA GLY A 144 -23.51 -7.77 -27.84
C GLY A 144 -24.00 -8.23 -26.46
N THR A 145 -24.65 -9.40 -26.35
CA THR A 145 -25.14 -9.91 -25.05
C THR A 145 -23.98 -10.27 -24.13
N ARG A 146 -22.91 -10.84 -24.69
CA ARG A 146 -21.66 -11.13 -23.98
C ARG A 146 -20.99 -9.88 -23.44
N LEU A 147 -21.00 -8.79 -24.20
CA LEU A 147 -20.42 -7.53 -23.74
C LEU A 147 -21.25 -6.91 -22.60
N VAL A 148 -22.58 -7.01 -22.66
CA VAL A 148 -23.46 -6.60 -21.56
C VAL A 148 -23.18 -7.43 -20.30
N ASP A 149 -22.98 -8.74 -20.44
CA ASP A 149 -22.58 -9.61 -19.33
C ASP A 149 -21.26 -9.18 -18.70
N VAL A 150 -20.25 -8.84 -19.52
CA VAL A 150 -18.96 -8.32 -19.03
C VAL A 150 -19.16 -7.05 -18.20
N LEU A 151 -19.95 -6.10 -18.71
CA LEU A 151 -20.23 -4.84 -18.02
C LEU A 151 -20.99 -5.07 -16.71
N LEU A 152 -21.97 -5.97 -16.69
CA LEU A 152 -22.72 -6.33 -15.50
C LEU A 152 -21.82 -6.98 -14.46
N GLY A 153 -21.02 -7.98 -14.85
CA GLY A 153 -20.08 -8.67 -13.97
C GLY A 153 -19.01 -7.73 -13.41
N ALA A 154 -18.44 -6.84 -14.24
CA ALA A 154 -17.52 -5.80 -13.79
C ALA A 154 -18.20 -4.83 -12.81
N SER A 155 -19.46 -4.44 -13.05
CA SER A 155 -20.23 -3.56 -12.17
C SER A 155 -20.48 -4.21 -10.81
N VAL A 156 -20.91 -5.48 -10.78
CA VAL A 156 -21.10 -6.24 -9.54
C VAL A 156 -19.78 -6.43 -8.81
N GLY A 157 -18.70 -6.77 -9.53
CA GLY A 157 -17.36 -6.87 -8.98
C GLY A 157 -16.90 -5.56 -8.32
N LEU A 158 -17.16 -4.43 -8.96
CA LEU A 158 -16.89 -3.11 -8.41
C LEU A 158 -17.75 -2.80 -7.18
N LEU A 159 -19.05 -3.11 -7.20
CA LEU A 159 -19.92 -2.93 -6.03
C LEU A 159 -19.40 -3.70 -4.82
N PHE A 160 -19.03 -4.97 -5.00
CA PHE A 160 -18.43 -5.78 -3.94
C PHE A 160 -17.06 -5.25 -3.53
N SER A 161 -16.25 -4.75 -4.47
CA SER A 161 -15.00 -4.08 -4.15
C SER A 161 -15.22 -2.87 -3.24
N GLN A 162 -16.25 -2.07 -3.50
CA GLN A 162 -16.58 -0.93 -2.63
C GLN A 162 -17.06 -1.36 -1.25
N VAL A 163 -17.88 -2.42 -1.15
CA VAL A 163 -18.43 -2.91 0.12
C VAL A 163 -17.39 -3.65 0.95
N LEU A 164 -16.57 -4.50 0.32
CA LEU A 164 -15.68 -5.45 0.98
C LEU A 164 -14.23 -4.96 1.08
N PHE A 165 -13.73 -4.34 0.02
CA PHE A 165 -12.34 -3.93 -0.18
C PHE A 165 -12.12 -2.42 -0.11
N THR A 166 -13.02 -1.67 0.54
CA THR A 166 -12.55 -0.41 1.12
C THR A 166 -11.56 -0.79 2.23
N SER A 167 -10.29 -1.05 1.86
CA SER A 167 -9.15 -0.98 2.77
C SER A 167 -9.31 0.31 3.53
N ASN A 168 -9.23 0.23 4.84
CA ASN A 168 -9.35 1.41 5.67
C ASN A 168 -8.17 2.31 5.30
N PRO A 169 -8.34 3.44 4.58
CA PRO A 169 -7.20 4.27 4.17
C PRO A 169 -6.39 4.74 5.39
N PHE A 170 -7.05 4.81 6.55
CA PHE A 170 -6.41 5.12 7.82
C PHE A 170 -5.47 4.01 8.32
N SER A 171 -5.72 2.72 8.02
CA SER A 171 -4.81 1.64 8.41
C SER A 171 -3.54 1.61 7.55
N ASP A 172 -3.66 1.91 6.26
CA ASP A 172 -2.52 1.91 5.35
C ASP A 172 -1.61 3.10 5.62
N ILE A 173 -2.18 4.31 5.78
CA ILE A 173 -1.44 5.48 6.25
C ILE A 173 -0.84 5.18 7.63
N GLY A 174 -1.60 4.59 8.56
CA GLY A 174 -1.13 4.34 9.92
C GLY A 174 0.05 3.38 9.98
N ARG A 175 0.04 2.33 9.15
CA ARG A 175 1.16 1.42 9.01
C ARG A 175 2.39 2.13 8.44
N SER A 176 2.24 2.89 7.35
CA SER A 176 3.36 3.63 6.76
C SER A 176 3.92 4.72 7.69
N THR A 177 3.06 5.40 8.47
CA THR A 177 3.50 6.36 9.49
C THR A 177 4.26 5.65 10.61
N SER A 178 3.76 4.53 11.11
CA SER A 178 4.45 3.71 12.12
C SER A 178 5.84 3.29 11.63
N ASP A 179 5.94 2.81 10.40
CA ASP A 179 7.22 2.36 9.82
C ASP A 179 8.20 3.53 9.65
N PHE A 180 7.71 4.70 9.20
CA PHE A 180 8.51 5.92 9.09
C PHE A 180 9.03 6.39 10.46
N LEU A 181 8.15 6.56 11.46
CA LEU A 181 8.53 7.00 12.81
C LEU A 181 9.48 6.01 13.49
N ARG A 182 9.30 4.70 13.25
CA ARG A 182 10.20 3.66 13.75
C ARG A 182 11.60 3.78 13.16
N GLN A 183 11.73 4.11 11.87
CA GLN A 183 13.04 4.32 11.26
C GLN A 183 13.74 5.56 11.83
N ILE A 184 12.99 6.66 12.02
CA ILE A 184 13.51 7.87 12.66
C ILE A 184 13.98 7.57 14.11
N GLY A 185 13.11 6.97 14.94
CA GLY A 185 13.43 6.65 16.32
C GLY A 185 14.63 5.70 16.46
N ASN A 186 14.67 4.63 15.67
CA ASN A 186 15.82 3.71 15.68
C ASN A 186 17.12 4.39 15.24
N GLY A 187 17.06 5.28 14.24
CA GLY A 187 18.23 6.02 13.76
C GLY A 187 18.75 7.00 14.83
N LEU A 188 17.85 7.73 15.48
CA LEU A 188 18.19 8.64 16.58
C LEU A 188 18.76 7.87 17.78
N ASP A 189 18.15 6.77 18.21
CA ASP A 189 18.68 5.92 19.30
C ASP A 189 20.10 5.43 19.01
N ARG A 190 20.38 5.01 17.77
CA ARG A 190 21.74 4.60 17.37
C ARG A 190 22.72 5.76 17.38
N MET A 191 22.30 6.96 16.96
CA MET A 191 23.14 8.15 17.04
C MET A 191 23.50 8.46 18.49
N LEU A 192 22.51 8.44 19.40
CA LEU A 192 22.73 8.72 20.82
C LEU A 192 23.69 7.71 21.46
N ARG A 193 23.53 6.41 21.17
CA ARG A 193 24.49 5.37 21.60
C ARG A 193 25.90 5.60 21.03
N ALA A 194 26.02 6.06 19.78
CA ALA A 194 27.31 6.39 19.20
C ALA A 194 27.95 7.59 19.90
N CYS A 195 27.16 8.57 20.35
CA CYS A 195 27.61 9.69 21.17
C CYS A 195 28.10 9.26 22.55
N GLU A 196 27.39 8.34 23.22
CA GLU A 196 27.79 7.83 24.54
C GLU A 196 29.16 7.14 24.50
N VAL A 197 29.44 6.35 23.45
CA VAL A 197 30.70 5.62 23.29
C VAL A 197 31.73 6.42 22.48
N GLN A 198 31.44 7.67 22.13
CA GLN A 198 32.26 8.56 21.29
C GLN A 198 32.77 7.91 19.98
N SER A 199 31.92 7.11 19.33
CA SER A 199 32.30 6.37 18.13
C SER A 199 31.94 7.13 16.85
N SER A 200 32.93 7.73 16.20
CA SER A 200 32.73 8.41 14.90
C SER A 200 32.16 7.47 13.83
N LYS A 201 32.70 6.25 13.72
CA LYS A 201 32.17 5.20 12.82
C LYS A 201 30.72 4.82 13.15
N GLY A 202 30.37 4.80 14.44
CA GLY A 202 28.99 4.56 14.88
C GLY A 202 28.04 5.68 14.48
N ALA A 203 28.48 6.94 14.59
CA ALA A 203 27.70 8.12 14.20
C ALA A 203 27.47 8.16 12.68
N GLU A 204 28.49 7.87 11.87
CA GLU A 204 28.37 7.75 10.41
C GLU A 204 27.37 6.65 10.00
N ALA A 205 27.42 5.48 10.68
CA ALA A 205 26.49 4.38 10.43
C ALA A 205 25.05 4.70 10.88
N ALA A 206 24.88 5.50 11.93
CA ALA A 206 23.56 5.98 12.35
C ALA A 206 22.98 7.00 11.35
N LEU A 207 23.80 7.92 10.84
CA LEU A 207 23.42 8.89 9.80
C LEU A 207 23.02 8.20 8.49
N SER A 208 23.79 7.21 8.05
CA SER A 208 23.46 6.46 6.84
C SER A 208 22.11 5.75 6.99
N GLN A 209 21.84 5.11 8.13
CA GLN A 209 20.54 4.50 8.40
C GLN A 209 19.41 5.54 8.45
N LEU A 210 19.65 6.71 9.04
CA LEU A 210 18.65 7.79 9.05
C LEU A 210 18.33 8.26 7.62
N SER A 211 19.31 8.29 6.73
CA SER A 211 19.09 8.62 5.31
C SER A 211 18.20 7.59 4.60
N GLU A 212 18.24 6.30 5.01
CA GLU A 212 17.38 5.25 4.45
C GLU A 212 15.89 5.48 4.79
N ALA A 213 15.58 6.25 5.83
CA ALA A 213 14.21 6.65 6.18
C ALA A 213 13.51 7.47 5.08
N GLN A 214 14.26 7.99 4.10
CA GLN A 214 13.70 8.57 2.88
C GLN A 214 12.76 7.59 2.15
N ALA A 215 13.09 6.29 2.11
CA ALA A 215 12.25 5.28 1.46
C ALA A 215 10.93 5.09 2.21
N ALA A 216 10.95 5.10 3.55
CA ALA A 216 9.75 5.05 4.37
C ALA A 216 8.89 6.32 4.21
N LEU A 217 9.53 7.48 4.11
CA LEU A 217 8.84 8.74 3.81
C LEU A 217 8.16 8.69 2.43
N ALA A 218 8.84 8.19 1.40
CA ALA A 218 8.26 8.02 0.07
C ALA A 218 7.06 7.05 0.08
N ALA A 219 7.16 5.94 0.82
CA ALA A 219 6.06 5.00 1.00
C ALA A 219 4.86 5.62 1.71
N LEU A 220 5.10 6.41 2.77
CA LEU A 220 4.06 7.17 3.46
C LEU A 220 3.36 8.15 2.50
N ARG A 221 4.12 8.90 1.71
CA ARG A 221 3.54 9.84 0.72
C ARG A 221 2.73 9.12 -0.35
N ALA A 222 3.18 7.94 -0.79
CA ALA A 222 2.43 7.11 -1.73
C ALA A 222 1.09 6.62 -1.13
N ALA A 223 1.11 6.11 0.11
CA ALA A 223 -0.10 5.66 0.82
C ALA A 223 -1.10 6.81 1.02
N VAL A 224 -0.59 8.00 1.35
CA VAL A 224 -1.37 9.23 1.51
C VAL A 224 -1.98 9.68 0.18
N ALA A 225 -1.22 9.67 -0.92
CA ALA A 225 -1.73 9.99 -2.26
C ALA A 225 -2.76 8.97 -2.75
N GLU A 226 -2.55 7.68 -2.48
CA GLU A 226 -3.50 6.61 -2.80
C GLU A 226 -4.81 6.75 -2.02
N ALA A 227 -4.75 7.11 -0.73
CA ALA A 227 -5.91 7.43 0.06
C ALA A 227 -6.70 8.63 -0.51
N GLN A 228 -6.02 9.68 -1.01
CA GLN A 228 -6.69 10.80 -1.68
C GLN A 228 -7.37 10.41 -2.99
N VAL A 229 -6.77 9.52 -3.77
CA VAL A 229 -7.42 8.99 -4.98
C VAL A 229 -8.64 8.15 -4.61
N SER A 230 -8.54 7.33 -3.56
CA SER A 230 -9.64 6.51 -3.04
C SER A 230 -10.83 7.35 -2.55
N LYS A 231 -10.60 8.58 -2.05
CA LYS A 231 -11.66 9.55 -1.70
C LYS A 231 -12.64 9.85 -2.83
N ARG A 232 -12.17 9.85 -4.09
CA ARG A 232 -13.01 10.17 -5.25
C ARG A 232 -13.87 9.00 -5.71
N TRP A 233 -13.45 7.77 -5.46
CA TRP A 233 -14.01 6.58 -6.09
C TRP A 233 -14.64 5.58 -5.13
N SER A 234 -14.48 5.75 -3.80
CA SER A 234 -15.13 4.89 -2.80
C SER A 234 -16.23 5.59 -2.01
N LEU A 235 -17.34 4.88 -1.76
CA LEU A 235 -18.46 5.36 -0.95
C LEU A 235 -18.01 5.74 0.47
N ARG A 236 -17.16 4.92 1.10
CA ARG A 236 -16.57 5.21 2.41
C ARG A 236 -15.55 6.34 2.37
N GLY A 237 -14.78 6.49 1.29
CA GLY A 237 -13.88 7.63 1.07
C GLY A 237 -14.63 8.96 0.89
N ARG A 238 -15.80 8.94 0.24
CA ARG A 238 -16.70 10.10 0.12
C ARG A 238 -17.33 10.47 1.47
N LEU A 239 -17.75 9.48 2.27
CA LEU A 239 -18.31 9.72 3.60
C LEU A 239 -17.27 10.28 4.59
N ASN A 240 -16.01 9.83 4.51
CA ASN A 240 -14.90 10.29 5.36
C ASN A 240 -14.02 11.37 4.70
N ALA A 241 -14.49 11.98 3.60
CA ALA A 241 -13.76 12.94 2.78
C ALA A 241 -13.21 14.14 3.55
N GLY A 242 -13.97 14.63 4.55
CA GLY A 242 -13.57 15.75 5.41
C GLY A 242 -12.42 15.38 6.34
N ARG A 243 -12.56 14.27 7.09
CA ARG A 243 -11.50 13.77 7.99
C ARG A 243 -10.21 13.43 7.25
N LEU A 244 -10.32 12.81 6.08
CA LEU A 244 -9.16 12.43 5.28
C LEU A 244 -8.43 13.65 4.70
N ALA A 245 -9.14 14.74 4.35
CA ALA A 245 -8.50 15.97 3.87
C ALA A 245 -7.63 16.62 4.94
N THR A 246 -8.15 16.73 6.17
CA THR A 246 -7.41 17.29 7.31
C THR A 246 -6.17 16.47 7.64
N VAL A 247 -6.29 15.15 7.63
CA VAL A 247 -5.18 14.21 7.85
C VAL A 247 -4.13 14.34 6.76
N THR A 248 -4.54 14.30 5.48
CA THR A 248 -3.59 14.32 4.36
C THR A 248 -2.76 15.61 4.28
N GLN A 249 -3.41 16.77 4.50
CA GLN A 249 -2.74 18.07 4.43
C GLN A 249 -1.73 18.27 5.57
N ARG A 250 -1.97 17.66 6.74
CA ARG A 250 -1.00 17.63 7.85
C ARG A 250 0.21 16.76 7.49
N TYR A 251 0.00 15.55 6.99
CA TYR A 251 1.11 14.61 6.76
C TYR A 251 2.17 15.08 5.76
N ASP A 252 1.79 15.67 4.63
CA ASP A 252 2.77 16.03 3.60
C ASP A 252 3.76 17.10 4.09
N ARG A 253 3.30 18.05 4.92
CA ARG A 253 4.16 19.11 5.48
C ARG A 253 4.94 18.63 6.70
N HIS A 254 4.29 17.90 7.61
CA HIS A 254 4.92 17.48 8.87
C HIS A 254 5.92 16.33 8.67
N ALA A 255 5.62 15.33 7.83
CA ALA A 255 6.53 14.19 7.62
C ALA A 255 7.87 14.61 6.98
N ILE A 256 7.84 15.55 6.04
CA ILE A 256 9.06 16.12 5.43
C ILE A 256 9.86 16.90 6.48
N ARG A 257 9.19 17.71 7.31
CA ARG A 257 9.84 18.47 8.38
C ARG A 257 10.47 17.57 9.43
N VAL A 258 9.76 16.54 9.89
CA VAL A 258 10.27 15.55 10.86
C VAL A 258 11.49 14.84 10.29
N TYR A 259 11.45 14.40 9.03
CA TYR A 259 12.61 13.77 8.38
C TYR A 259 13.81 14.73 8.33
N ALA A 260 13.61 15.96 7.83
CA ALA A 260 14.69 16.94 7.68
C ALA A 260 15.30 17.34 9.01
N THR A 261 14.47 17.64 10.02
CA THR A 261 14.93 18.03 11.37
C THR A 261 15.61 16.88 12.11
N SER A 262 15.17 15.64 11.93
CA SER A 262 15.86 14.46 12.49
C SER A 262 17.26 14.28 11.89
N LEU A 263 17.40 14.52 10.59
CA LEU A 263 18.68 14.42 9.90
C LEU A 263 19.63 15.55 10.31
N LEU A 264 19.12 16.79 10.44
CA LEU A 264 19.88 17.93 10.99
C LEU A 264 20.32 17.69 12.44
N LEU A 265 19.43 17.12 13.27
CA LEU A 265 19.76 16.77 14.65
C LEU A 265 20.89 15.73 14.69
N ALA A 266 20.76 14.63 13.94
CA ALA A 266 21.78 13.60 13.85
C ALA A 266 23.12 14.15 13.33
N GLU A 267 23.09 15.02 12.33
CA GLU A 267 24.30 15.64 11.78
C GLU A 267 24.96 16.59 12.80
N SER A 268 24.17 17.38 13.52
CA SER A 268 24.69 18.25 14.59
C SER A 268 25.30 17.46 15.75
N LEU A 269 24.70 16.31 16.14
CA LEU A 269 25.28 15.40 17.14
C LEU A 269 26.62 14.82 16.69
N SER A 270 26.69 14.35 15.44
CA SER A 270 27.91 13.83 14.85
C SER A 270 29.02 14.89 14.77
N ARG A 271 28.68 16.13 14.39
CA ARG A 271 29.64 17.25 14.36
C ARG A 271 30.13 17.61 15.75
N ALA A 272 29.21 17.79 16.71
CA ALA A 272 29.54 18.13 18.09
C ALA A 272 30.49 17.08 18.72
N MET A 273 30.24 15.79 18.49
CA MET A 273 31.16 14.72 18.91
C MET A 273 32.54 14.87 18.28
N SER A 274 32.60 15.11 16.97
CA SER A 274 33.86 15.13 16.22
C SER A 274 34.78 16.29 16.61
N HIS A 275 34.21 17.42 17.03
CA HIS A 275 34.94 18.63 17.34
C HIS A 275 35.26 18.78 18.83
N THR A 276 34.34 18.41 19.72
CA THR A 276 34.56 18.59 21.17
C THR A 276 35.39 17.48 21.81
N HIS A 277 35.38 16.26 21.24
CA HIS A 277 35.99 15.06 21.84
C HIS A 277 35.60 14.81 23.32
N THR A 278 34.53 15.46 23.79
CA THR A 278 34.02 15.32 25.15
C THR A 278 32.68 14.60 25.11
N PRO A 279 32.32 13.88 26.19
CA PRO A 279 31.03 13.22 26.24
C PRO A 279 29.89 14.27 26.17
N PRO A 280 28.77 13.92 25.52
CA PRO A 280 27.61 14.80 25.41
C PRO A 280 27.12 15.24 26.80
N PRO A 281 26.75 16.53 26.98
CA PRO A 281 26.09 17.00 28.19
C PRO A 281 24.83 16.15 28.48
N THR A 282 24.69 15.70 29.72
CA THR A 282 23.61 14.79 30.15
C THR A 282 22.23 15.35 29.85
N VAL A 283 22.06 16.68 29.94
CA VAL A 283 20.77 17.35 29.68
C VAL A 283 20.38 17.28 28.20
N VAL A 284 21.32 17.54 27.28
CA VAL A 284 21.08 17.43 25.83
C VAL A 284 20.81 15.98 25.44
N MET A 285 21.58 15.04 26.01
CA MET A 285 21.39 13.61 25.77
C MET A 285 19.99 13.15 26.21
N THR A 286 19.59 13.48 27.45
CA THR A 286 18.28 13.12 28.01
C THR A 286 17.13 13.67 27.16
N TYR A 287 17.28 14.90 26.65
CA TYR A 287 16.29 15.52 25.78
C TYR A 287 16.16 14.81 24.43
N CYS A 288 17.29 14.50 23.78
CA CYS A 288 17.29 13.76 22.52
C CYS A 288 16.77 12.32 22.70
N GLN A 289 17.04 11.70 23.85
CA GLN A 289 16.54 10.36 24.19
C GLN A 289 15.01 10.38 24.36
N TRP A 290 14.46 11.40 25.03
CA TRP A 290 13.01 11.61 25.13
C TRP A 290 12.35 11.81 23.74
N LEU A 291 12.99 12.54 22.82
CA LEU A 291 12.50 12.66 21.44
C LEU A 291 12.49 11.30 20.73
N SER A 292 13.58 10.54 20.82
CA SER A 292 13.69 9.19 20.24
C SER A 292 12.62 8.24 20.79
N ASP A 293 12.44 8.20 22.10
CA ASP A 293 11.42 7.39 22.76
C ASP A 293 10.01 7.81 22.35
N SER A 294 9.76 9.11 22.22
CA SER A 294 8.49 9.63 21.73
C SER A 294 8.19 9.19 20.29
N CYS A 295 9.21 9.19 19.41
CA CYS A 295 9.09 8.62 18.06
C CYS A 295 8.62 7.15 18.13
N MET A 296 9.24 6.37 19.03
CA MET A 296 8.98 4.95 19.17
C MET A 296 7.64 4.63 19.83
N VAL A 297 7.17 5.46 20.76
CA VAL A 297 5.83 5.36 21.37
C VAL A 297 4.76 5.64 20.31
N LEU A 298 4.92 6.72 19.55
CA LEU A 298 4.01 7.05 18.45
C LEU A 298 4.03 5.95 17.37
N ALA A 299 5.19 5.41 17.03
CA ALA A 299 5.33 4.31 16.08
C ALA A 299 4.62 3.01 16.52
N ARG A 300 4.34 2.80 17.82
CA ARG A 300 3.61 1.63 18.30
C ARG A 300 2.09 1.78 18.21
N GLN A 301 1.60 3.00 18.08
CA GLN A 301 0.17 3.28 18.00
C GLN A 301 -0.31 3.09 16.56
N SER A 302 -1.01 1.98 16.30
CA SER A 302 -1.59 1.69 14.97
C SER A 302 -2.62 2.73 14.47
N ALA A 303 -3.07 3.62 15.35
CA ALA A 303 -4.12 4.60 15.10
C ALA A 303 -3.65 6.06 15.15
N VAL A 304 -2.34 6.37 15.11
CA VAL A 304 -1.81 7.76 15.13
C VAL A 304 -2.55 8.68 14.16
N VAL A 305 -2.95 8.15 13.00
CA VAL A 305 -3.66 8.87 11.92
C VAL A 305 -5.08 9.30 12.30
N ALA A 306 -5.70 8.61 13.26
CA ALA A 306 -7.09 8.84 13.68
C ALA A 306 -7.22 9.69 14.95
N LEU A 307 -6.11 10.02 15.61
CA LEU A 307 -6.11 10.78 16.86
C LEU A 307 -6.46 12.24 16.59
N LYS A 308 -7.44 12.76 17.32
CA LYS A 308 -7.74 14.19 17.38
C LYS A 308 -6.69 14.88 18.25
N GLU A 309 -6.52 16.18 18.03
CA GLU A 309 -5.65 17.05 18.83
C GLU A 309 -6.01 17.05 20.33
N SER A 310 -7.26 16.72 20.64
CA SER A 310 -7.78 16.54 22.00
C SER A 310 -7.56 15.15 22.60
N ASP A 311 -7.08 14.17 21.81
CA ASP A 311 -6.86 12.83 22.31
C ASP A 311 -5.54 12.81 23.11
N PRO A 312 -5.54 12.32 24.36
CA PRO A 312 -4.34 12.32 25.21
C PRO A 312 -3.19 11.48 24.65
N GLN A 313 -3.47 10.63 23.65
CA GLN A 313 -2.47 9.84 22.92
C GLN A 313 -1.82 10.61 21.74
N ALA A 314 -2.37 11.77 21.36
CA ALA A 314 -1.88 12.62 20.27
C ALA A 314 -0.72 13.54 20.68
N CYS A 315 -0.42 13.63 21.97
CA CYS A 315 0.64 14.47 22.51
C CYS A 315 1.85 13.62 22.88
N MET A 316 3.06 14.14 22.64
CA MET A 316 4.26 13.61 23.30
C MET A 316 4.09 13.75 24.82
N GLY A 317 4.69 12.84 25.60
CA GLY A 317 4.68 12.94 27.06
C GLY A 317 5.29 14.26 27.54
N THR A 318 5.24 14.55 28.85
CA THR A 318 5.92 15.76 29.36
C THR A 318 7.42 15.71 29.07
N PRO A 319 8.01 16.76 28.45
CA PRO A 319 9.45 16.81 28.23
C PRO A 319 10.20 16.84 29.57
N PRO A 320 11.43 16.29 29.63
CA PRO A 320 12.29 16.43 30.80
C PRO A 320 12.54 17.93 31.10
N GLN A 321 12.84 18.25 32.37
CA GLN A 321 13.02 19.64 32.84
C GLN A 321 13.89 20.46 31.88
N SER A 322 13.37 21.63 31.53
CA SER A 322 13.85 22.50 30.47
C SER A 322 15.36 22.75 30.51
N THR A 323 16.03 22.50 29.38
CA THR A 323 17.38 23.02 29.07
C THR A 323 17.47 24.55 29.17
N ALA A 324 16.35 25.28 29.29
CA ALA A 324 16.35 26.74 29.36
C ALA A 324 17.16 27.30 30.54
N ASP A 325 17.17 26.62 31.70
CA ASP A 325 17.94 27.09 32.85
C ASP A 325 19.45 26.85 32.71
N GLN A 326 19.88 25.90 31.87
CA GLN A 326 21.31 25.56 31.67
C GLN A 326 21.86 25.98 30.30
N ARG A 327 21.07 26.69 29.49
CA ARG A 327 21.44 27.07 28.11
C ARG A 327 22.71 27.93 28.04
N HIS A 328 22.97 28.72 29.08
CA HIS A 328 24.14 29.60 29.17
C HIS A 328 25.46 28.84 29.44
N GLU A 329 25.39 27.58 29.86
CA GLU A 329 26.57 26.76 30.20
C GLU A 329 26.98 25.82 29.05
N LEU A 330 26.20 25.77 27.96
CA LEU A 330 26.46 24.87 26.84
C LEU A 330 27.49 25.46 25.86
N PRO A 331 28.48 24.67 25.41
CA PRO A 331 29.34 25.04 24.30
C PRO A 331 28.54 25.30 23.01
N PRO A 332 29.03 26.14 22.09
CA PRO A 332 28.29 26.59 20.90
C PRO A 332 27.83 25.43 20.00
N GLU A 333 28.58 24.33 19.98
CA GLU A 333 28.23 23.15 19.18
C GLU A 333 27.04 22.38 19.77
N TRP A 334 26.94 22.27 21.09
CA TRP A 334 25.82 21.63 21.78
C TRP A 334 24.57 22.50 21.77
N LEU A 335 24.72 23.83 21.63
CA LEU A 335 23.61 24.76 21.44
C LEU A 335 22.88 24.51 20.10
N THR A 336 23.65 24.21 19.04
CA THR A 336 23.09 23.85 17.72
C THR A 336 22.30 22.54 17.78
N VAL A 337 22.79 21.56 18.55
CA VAL A 337 22.08 20.29 18.79
C VAL A 337 20.75 20.54 19.49
N GLU A 338 20.74 21.40 20.53
CA GLU A 338 19.52 21.75 21.25
C GLU A 338 18.49 22.45 20.36
N ASP A 339 18.92 23.40 19.52
CA ASP A 339 18.03 24.10 18.59
C ASP A 339 17.42 23.14 17.56
N ASN A 340 18.21 22.22 17.00
CA ASN A 340 17.70 21.19 16.10
C ASN A 340 16.73 20.22 16.80
N ALA A 341 17.00 19.89 18.07
CA ALA A 341 16.12 19.05 18.87
C ALA A 341 14.77 19.73 19.14
N ARG A 342 14.76 21.05 19.42
CA ARG A 342 13.51 21.83 19.51
C ARG A 342 12.79 21.96 18.18
N GLN A 343 13.52 22.10 17.07
CA GLN A 343 12.89 22.11 15.74
C GLN A 343 12.21 20.78 15.43
N LEU A 344 12.80 19.66 15.85
CA LEU A 344 12.20 18.33 15.73
C LEU A 344 10.94 18.20 16.62
N GLU A 345 10.99 18.70 17.85
CA GLU A 345 9.81 18.75 18.74
C GLU A 345 8.65 19.52 18.10
N HIS A 346 8.92 20.68 17.49
CA HIS A 346 7.88 21.47 16.80
C HIS A 346 7.43 20.90 15.45
N ALA A 347 8.20 19.96 14.88
CA ALA A 347 7.84 19.31 13.62
C ALA A 347 6.80 18.20 13.81
N TYR A 348 6.75 17.60 15.01
CA TYR A 348 5.77 16.60 15.44
C TYR A 348 4.32 17.13 15.39
#